data_AF-A0A3D5TQD9-F1
#
_entry.id   AF-A0A3D5TQD9-F1
#
_cell.length_a   1.000
_cell.length_b   1.000
_cell.length_c   1.000
_cell.angle_alpha   90.00
_cell.angle_beta   90.00
_cell.angle_gamma   90.00
#
_symmetry.space_group_name_H-M   'P 1'
#
loop_
_entity.id
_entity.type
_entity.pdbx_description
1 polymer ?
#
loop_
_entity_poly.entity_id
_entity_poly.type
_entity_poly.pdbx_seq_one_letter_code
_entity_poly.pdbx_strand_id
1 'polypeptide(L)'
;MSKVKKQPSFKAYAAMWIAIIAAYAVWMTAFMRKIVLVNYATAEERTVDGVTHADISGMIGREWLYPVWVIVSCVCLAMFIVYIKVLLYGKEPGKAMKIFCLFGVIFGCVYVTWYGFFGDQPFIEKVKFITASMIGLDFPWHFRGWGVIASATVFTNTLYAYRKFGYHSRAGVILGSIGSSAIYVTINCPSMGEEIHLDSARCMAHWTGALLFAFCCAAPMVLLLINKARELKGRFMVGLIVFCAILLTMLVLLLTVGKSAIIENIPMQAAYVLLFLLNFTNVFPVKKAEKAEAKEAATV
;
A
#
# COMPACT_ATOMS: atom_id res chain seq x y z
N MET A 1 5.98 32.84 -14.26
CA MET A 1 5.87 32.75 -12.79
C MET A 1 4.94 31.60 -12.41
N SER A 2 5.49 30.49 -11.91
CA SER A 2 4.69 29.37 -11.39
C SER A 2 4.04 29.80 -10.07
N LYS A 3 2.70 29.84 -10.02
CA LYS A 3 1.96 30.04 -8.76
C LYS A 3 2.37 28.92 -7.81
N VAL A 4 3.16 29.24 -6.78
CA VAL A 4 3.48 28.30 -5.70
C VAL A 4 2.17 27.89 -5.06
N LYS A 5 1.65 26.71 -5.42
CA LYS A 5 0.46 26.14 -4.79
C LYS A 5 0.81 25.94 -3.32
N LYS A 6 0.17 26.72 -2.44
CA LYS A 6 0.39 26.67 -0.99
C LYS A 6 0.19 25.22 -0.51
N GLN A 7 1.21 24.65 0.11
CA GLN A 7 1.13 23.31 0.70
C GLN A 7 -0.08 23.29 1.65
N PRO A 8 -0.97 22.28 1.58
CA PRO A 8 -2.12 22.20 2.49
C PRO A 8 -1.65 22.24 3.95
N SER A 9 -2.51 22.66 4.88
CA SER A 9 -2.11 22.65 6.29
C SER A 9 -2.03 21.21 6.81
N PHE A 10 -1.05 20.91 7.66
CA PHE A 10 -0.95 19.62 8.34
C PHE A 10 -2.26 19.26 9.07
N LYS A 11 -2.93 20.26 9.68
CA LYS A 11 -4.22 20.10 10.37
C LYS A 11 -5.29 19.48 9.47
N ALA A 12 -5.34 19.84 8.20
CA ALA A 12 -6.32 19.26 7.26
C ALA A 12 -6.07 17.76 7.02
N TYR A 13 -4.80 17.35 6.90
CA TYR A 13 -4.46 15.93 6.76
C TYR A 13 -4.69 15.13 8.04
N ALA A 14 -4.39 15.73 9.20
CA ALA A 14 -4.70 15.10 10.48
C ALA A 14 -6.22 14.88 10.65
N ALA A 15 -7.04 15.89 10.34
CA ALA A 15 -8.50 15.78 10.39
C ALA A 15 -9.04 14.71 9.44
N MET A 16 -8.49 14.63 8.21
CA MET A 16 -8.84 13.58 7.25
C MET A 16 -8.56 12.18 7.80
N TRP A 17 -7.38 11.94 8.37
CA TRP A 17 -7.04 10.64 8.94
C TRP A 17 -7.86 10.32 10.19
N ILE A 18 -8.18 11.31 11.03
CA ILE A 18 -9.11 11.10 12.17
C ILE A 18 -10.48 10.66 11.65
N ALA A 19 -10.99 11.28 10.58
CA ALA A 19 -12.25 10.86 9.96
C ALA A 19 -12.18 9.44 9.37
N ILE A 20 -11.09 9.09 8.70
CA ILE A 20 -10.83 7.72 8.19
C ILE A 20 -10.82 6.71 9.34
N ILE A 21 -10.11 7.01 10.43
CA ILE A 21 -10.01 6.13 11.60
C ILE A 21 -11.38 5.97 12.27
N ALA A 22 -12.15 7.05 12.42
CA ALA A 22 -13.49 6.98 12.98
C ALA A 22 -14.42 6.13 12.10
N ALA A 23 -14.41 6.34 10.78
CA ALA A 23 -15.18 5.54 9.83
C ALA A 23 -14.76 4.06 9.87
N TYR A 24 -13.45 3.78 9.91
CA TYR A 24 -12.92 2.43 10.04
C TYR A 24 -13.33 1.77 11.37
N ALA A 25 -13.25 2.47 12.49
CA ALA A 25 -13.64 1.97 13.80
C ALA A 25 -15.13 1.64 13.86
N VAL A 26 -15.99 2.52 13.32
CA VAL A 26 -17.44 2.26 13.18
C VAL A 26 -17.68 1.06 12.28
N TRP A 27 -17.01 1.00 11.12
CA TRP A 27 -17.12 -0.13 10.20
C TRP A 27 -16.74 -1.45 10.86
N MET A 28 -15.63 -1.47 11.59
CA MET A 28 -15.19 -2.65 12.32
C MET A 28 -16.21 -3.04 13.40
N THR A 29 -16.51 -2.13 14.32
CA THR A 29 -17.34 -2.44 15.49
C THR A 29 -18.81 -2.75 15.17
N ALA A 30 -19.41 -2.05 14.20
CA ALA A 30 -20.83 -2.18 13.88
C ALA A 30 -21.12 -3.22 12.78
N PHE A 31 -20.22 -3.39 11.82
CA PHE A 31 -20.46 -4.25 10.64
C PHE A 31 -19.55 -5.46 10.61
N MET A 32 -18.23 -5.26 10.76
CA MET A 32 -17.29 -6.38 10.65
C MET A 32 -17.27 -7.29 11.85
N ARG A 33 -17.75 -6.86 13.02
CA ARG A 33 -17.89 -7.74 14.18
C ARG A 33 -18.69 -8.99 13.79
N LYS A 34 -19.76 -8.85 13.01
CA LYS A 34 -20.56 -10.00 12.59
C LYS A 34 -19.84 -10.89 11.56
N ILE A 35 -18.99 -10.29 10.73
CA ILE A 35 -18.27 -10.97 9.64
C ILE A 35 -16.96 -11.62 10.13
N VAL A 36 -16.30 -11.05 11.15
CA VAL A 36 -14.98 -11.47 11.64
C VAL A 36 -15.06 -12.29 12.93
N LEU A 37 -15.98 -11.96 13.84
CA LEU A 37 -16.11 -12.64 15.14
C LEU A 37 -17.13 -13.75 15.18
N VAL A 38 -18.14 -13.72 14.32
CA VAL A 38 -19.22 -14.69 14.49
C VAL A 38 -18.83 -15.98 13.80
N ASN A 39 -19.01 -17.06 14.54
CA ASN A 39 -19.09 -18.48 14.16
C ASN A 39 -20.00 -18.80 12.95
N TYR A 40 -20.18 -17.90 11.97
CA TYR A 40 -21.12 -18.04 10.86
C TYR A 40 -20.49 -18.01 9.48
N ALA A 41 -19.18 -18.16 9.36
CA ALA A 41 -18.76 -18.78 8.13
C ALA A 41 -19.26 -20.24 8.20
N THR A 42 -20.50 -20.48 7.73
CA THR A 42 -21.06 -21.82 7.52
C THR A 42 -19.99 -22.65 6.80
N ALA A 43 -20.08 -23.98 6.85
CA ALA A 43 -19.16 -24.79 6.04
C ALA A 43 -19.10 -24.26 4.59
N GLU A 44 -20.23 -23.81 4.04
CA GLU A 44 -20.31 -23.13 2.74
C GLU A 44 -19.52 -21.81 2.67
N GLU A 45 -19.64 -20.88 3.63
CA GLU A 45 -18.91 -19.60 3.58
C GLU A 45 -17.39 -19.72 3.85
N ARG A 46 -16.95 -20.81 4.49
CA ARG A 46 -15.53 -21.21 4.65
C ARG A 46 -15.03 -22.07 3.49
N THR A 47 -15.94 -22.62 2.72
CA THR A 47 -15.61 -23.43 1.55
C THR A 47 -15.43 -22.50 0.37
N VAL A 48 -14.22 -22.50 -0.13
CA VAL A 48 -13.76 -21.65 -1.20
C VAL A 48 -13.25 -22.60 -2.27
N ASP A 49 -13.90 -22.60 -3.45
CA ASP A 49 -13.61 -23.53 -4.55
C ASP A 49 -13.56 -25.01 -4.13
N GLY A 50 -14.45 -25.40 -3.21
CA GLY A 50 -14.51 -26.78 -2.69
C GLY A 50 -13.53 -27.10 -1.56
N VAL A 51 -12.69 -26.15 -1.14
CA VAL A 51 -11.77 -26.31 0.00
C VAL A 51 -12.30 -25.56 1.23
N THR A 52 -12.56 -26.30 2.32
CA THR A 52 -13.02 -25.69 3.58
C THR A 52 -11.84 -25.20 4.41
N HIS A 53 -11.74 -23.88 4.61
CA HIS A 53 -10.72 -23.25 5.44
C HIS A 53 -11.17 -23.17 6.91
N ALA A 54 -10.39 -23.76 7.82
CA ALA A 54 -10.81 -23.94 9.21
C ALA A 54 -11.03 -22.62 9.97
N ASP A 55 -10.15 -21.62 9.78
CA ASP A 55 -10.13 -20.34 10.52
C ASP A 55 -9.70 -19.16 9.63
N ILE A 56 -10.58 -18.73 8.72
CA ILE A 56 -10.32 -17.59 7.81
C ILE A 56 -10.14 -16.25 8.54
N SER A 57 -10.59 -16.13 9.79
CA SER A 57 -10.44 -14.92 10.59
C SER A 57 -9.17 -14.94 11.44
N GLY A 58 -8.63 -16.10 11.77
CA GLY A 58 -7.54 -16.28 12.72
C GLY A 58 -7.95 -16.11 14.18
N MET A 59 -9.26 -15.98 14.44
CA MET A 59 -9.83 -15.57 15.73
C MET A 59 -10.88 -16.55 16.25
N ILE A 60 -11.16 -17.64 15.54
CA ILE A 60 -12.07 -18.68 16.03
C ILE A 60 -11.51 -19.29 17.32
N GLY A 61 -12.32 -19.33 18.38
CA GLY A 61 -11.91 -19.78 19.72
C GLY A 61 -10.97 -18.80 20.45
N ARG A 62 -10.72 -17.62 19.88
CA ARG A 62 -9.90 -16.54 20.43
C ARG A 62 -10.54 -15.17 20.14
N GLU A 63 -11.83 -15.06 20.42
CA GLU A 63 -12.67 -13.91 20.06
C GLU A 63 -12.20 -12.61 20.73
N TRP A 64 -11.52 -12.70 21.87
CA TRP A 64 -10.89 -11.56 22.54
C TRP A 64 -9.83 -10.86 21.67
N LEU A 65 -9.25 -11.55 20.67
CA LEU A 65 -8.30 -10.96 19.73
C LEU A 65 -8.93 -9.92 18.81
N TYR A 66 -10.24 -9.97 18.59
CA TYR A 66 -10.91 -9.02 17.71
C TYR A 66 -10.91 -7.58 18.24
N PRO A 67 -11.41 -7.28 19.45
CA PRO A 67 -11.33 -5.91 19.98
C PRO A 67 -9.86 -5.45 20.10
N VAL A 68 -8.93 -6.35 20.42
CA VAL A 68 -7.49 -6.05 20.39
C VAL A 68 -7.04 -5.62 19.00
N TRP A 69 -7.40 -6.39 17.96
CA TRP A 69 -7.09 -6.07 16.58
C TRP A 69 -7.71 -4.74 16.11
N VAL A 70 -8.96 -4.46 16.48
CA VAL A 70 -9.60 -3.16 16.16
C VAL A 70 -8.82 -2.01 16.77
N ILE A 71 -8.36 -2.13 18.02
CA ILE A 71 -7.55 -1.09 18.67
C ILE A 71 -6.20 -0.96 17.98
N VAL A 72 -5.50 -2.07 17.75
CA VAL A 72 -4.17 -2.10 17.13
C VAL A 72 -4.22 -1.51 15.71
N SER A 73 -5.18 -1.93 14.88
CA SER A 73 -5.34 -1.41 13.52
C SER A 73 -5.68 0.08 13.49
N CYS A 74 -6.50 0.58 14.41
CA CYS A 74 -6.72 2.03 14.58
C CYS A 74 -5.44 2.79 14.95
N VAL A 75 -4.60 2.23 15.83
CA VAL A 75 -3.28 2.80 16.15
C VAL A 75 -2.37 2.80 14.93
N CYS A 76 -2.34 1.72 14.15
CA CYS A 76 -1.59 1.66 12.91
C CYS A 76 -2.05 2.71 11.88
N LEU A 77 -3.35 2.95 11.74
CA LEU A 77 -3.90 4.02 10.91
C LEU A 77 -3.53 5.42 11.45
N ALA A 78 -3.52 5.61 12.77
CA ALA A 78 -3.10 6.86 13.39
C ALA A 78 -1.64 7.22 13.09
N MET A 79 -0.77 6.22 12.88
CA MET A 79 0.63 6.46 12.50
C MET A 79 0.78 7.21 11.17
N PHE A 80 -0.20 7.17 10.27
CA PHE A 80 -0.14 7.93 9.01
C PHE A 80 -0.16 9.45 9.24
N ILE A 81 -0.80 9.91 10.32
CA ILE A 81 -0.73 11.31 10.76
C ILE A 81 0.71 11.66 11.13
N VAL A 82 1.39 10.78 11.85
CA VAL A 82 2.79 10.95 12.24
C VAL A 82 3.70 10.93 11.02
N TYR A 83 3.50 10.00 10.10
CA TYR A 83 4.28 9.92 8.85
C TYR A 83 4.17 11.21 8.03
N ILE A 84 2.96 11.73 7.83
CA ILE A 84 2.74 13.02 7.15
C ILE A 84 3.46 14.15 7.89
N LYS A 85 3.29 14.23 9.22
CA LYS A 85 3.92 15.27 10.04
C LYS A 85 5.43 15.26 9.87
N VAL A 86 6.05 14.09 10.03
CA VAL A 86 7.51 13.95 10.03
C VAL A 86 8.08 14.13 8.63
N LEU A 87 7.50 13.49 7.61
CA LEU A 87 8.09 13.47 6.26
C LEU A 87 7.81 14.74 5.45
N LEU A 88 6.66 15.39 5.66
CA LEU A 88 6.27 16.55 4.85
C LEU A 88 6.37 17.90 5.58
N TYR A 89 6.23 17.91 6.91
CA TYR A 89 6.20 19.14 7.72
C TYR A 89 7.29 19.19 8.80
N GLY A 90 8.05 18.11 8.97
CA GLY A 90 9.14 18.03 9.92
C GLY A 90 10.39 18.76 9.44
N LYS A 91 11.40 18.77 10.30
CA LYS A 91 12.78 19.04 9.89
C LYS A 91 13.23 17.98 8.89
N GLU A 92 14.38 18.19 8.25
CA GLU A 92 14.92 17.20 7.31
C GLU A 92 14.95 15.79 7.95
N PRO A 93 14.49 14.77 7.20
CA PRO A 93 14.39 13.43 7.73
C PRO A 93 15.79 12.90 8.07
N GLY A 94 16.04 12.66 9.34
CA GLY A 94 17.32 12.16 9.83
C GLY A 94 17.61 10.72 9.39
N LYS A 95 18.81 10.23 9.72
CA LYS A 95 19.27 8.87 9.38
C LYS A 95 18.27 7.77 9.76
N ALA A 96 17.62 7.88 10.92
CA ALA A 96 16.62 6.91 11.38
C ALA A 96 15.44 6.75 10.41
N MET A 97 14.91 7.86 9.87
CA MET A 97 13.79 7.81 8.93
C MET A 97 14.22 7.23 7.58
N LYS A 98 15.45 7.53 7.13
CA LYS A 98 16.03 6.93 5.94
C LYS A 98 16.17 5.41 6.10
N ILE A 99 16.67 4.94 7.25
CA ILE A 99 16.80 3.51 7.57
C ILE A 99 15.42 2.86 7.64
N PHE A 100 14.45 3.48 8.30
CA PHE A 100 13.08 2.98 8.38
C PHE A 100 12.47 2.79 6.98
N CYS A 101 12.58 3.79 6.09
CA CYS A 101 12.06 3.70 4.73
C CYS A 101 12.77 2.61 3.92
N LEU A 102 14.11 2.49 4.04
CA LEU A 102 14.91 1.49 3.34
C LEU A 102 14.55 0.08 3.83
N PHE A 103 14.52 -0.12 5.14
CA PHE A 103 14.11 -1.38 5.76
C PHE A 103 12.71 -1.76 5.29
N GLY A 104 11.76 -0.82 5.28
CA GLY A 104 10.41 -1.08 4.81
C GLY A 104 10.36 -1.61 3.38
N VAL A 105 11.15 -1.06 2.45
CA VAL A 105 11.20 -1.52 1.05
C VAL A 105 11.83 -2.90 0.93
N ILE A 106 12.99 -3.12 1.59
CA ILE A 106 13.67 -4.43 1.57
C ILE A 106 12.77 -5.50 2.20
N PHE A 107 12.22 -5.20 3.37
CA PHE A 107 11.28 -6.09 4.06
C PHE A 107 10.04 -6.34 3.20
N GLY A 108 9.47 -5.33 2.56
CA GLY A 108 8.34 -5.49 1.65
C GLY A 108 8.64 -6.45 0.48
N CYS A 109 9.79 -6.28 -0.18
CA CYS A 109 10.25 -7.18 -1.23
C CYS A 109 10.44 -8.62 -0.74
N VAL A 110 11.11 -8.80 0.41
CA VAL A 110 11.41 -10.12 0.97
C VAL A 110 10.14 -10.79 1.45
N TYR A 111 9.30 -10.06 2.19
CA TYR A 111 8.06 -10.58 2.77
C TYR A 111 7.10 -11.01 1.67
N VAL A 112 6.83 -10.18 0.66
CA VAL A 112 5.85 -10.54 -0.39
C VAL A 112 6.34 -11.76 -1.20
N THR A 113 7.64 -11.86 -1.45
CA THR A 113 8.24 -13.03 -2.10
C THR A 113 8.10 -14.27 -1.22
N TRP A 114 8.57 -14.20 0.04
CA TRP A 114 8.53 -15.32 0.99
C TRP A 114 7.10 -15.78 1.28
N TYR A 115 6.19 -14.84 1.51
CA TYR A 115 4.77 -15.10 1.77
C TYR A 115 4.12 -15.83 0.59
N GLY A 116 4.49 -15.49 -0.66
CA GLY A 116 4.05 -16.20 -1.86
C GLY A 116 4.51 -17.67 -1.95
N PHE A 117 5.42 -18.13 -1.08
CA PHE A 117 5.83 -19.53 -1.02
C PHE A 117 5.11 -20.36 0.06
N PHE A 118 4.24 -19.77 0.87
CA PHE A 118 3.44 -20.51 1.86
C PHE A 118 2.47 -21.51 1.20
N GLY A 119 2.11 -22.56 1.94
CA GLY A 119 1.25 -23.66 1.50
C GLY A 119 2.02 -24.82 0.85
N ASP A 120 1.34 -25.94 0.62
CA ASP A 120 1.98 -27.19 0.16
C ASP A 120 1.95 -27.39 -1.36
N GLN A 121 1.36 -26.43 -2.10
CA GLN A 121 1.16 -26.54 -3.54
C GLN A 121 2.48 -26.40 -4.35
N PRO A 122 2.61 -27.08 -5.51
CA PRO A 122 3.75 -26.90 -6.41
C PRO A 122 3.94 -25.45 -6.85
N PHE A 123 5.20 -25.02 -7.04
CA PHE A 123 5.53 -23.63 -7.37
C PHE A 123 4.78 -23.08 -8.60
N ILE A 124 4.64 -23.88 -9.66
CA ILE A 124 3.97 -23.45 -10.90
C ILE A 124 2.48 -23.19 -10.65
N GLU A 125 1.82 -23.99 -9.81
CA GLU A 125 0.41 -23.79 -9.46
C GLU A 125 0.22 -22.59 -8.54
N LYS A 126 1.14 -22.41 -7.58
CA LYS A 126 1.19 -21.21 -6.73
C LYS A 126 1.24 -19.93 -7.56
N VAL A 127 2.15 -19.86 -8.52
CA VAL A 127 2.33 -18.65 -9.33
C VAL A 127 1.11 -18.38 -10.24
N LYS A 128 0.47 -19.44 -10.75
CA LYS A 128 -0.66 -19.30 -11.68
C LYS A 128 -1.97 -18.91 -10.99
N PHE A 129 -2.26 -19.48 -9.82
CA PHE A 129 -3.61 -19.43 -9.26
C PHE A 129 -3.67 -18.83 -7.84
N ILE A 130 -2.57 -18.88 -7.08
CA ILE A 130 -2.61 -18.56 -5.65
C ILE A 130 -2.21 -17.13 -5.38
N THR A 131 -3.18 -16.28 -5.11
CA THR A 131 -2.95 -14.89 -4.69
C THR A 131 -2.45 -14.81 -3.24
N ALA A 132 -1.81 -13.69 -2.88
CA ALA A 132 -1.42 -13.41 -1.49
C ALA A 132 -2.66 -13.37 -0.57
N SER A 133 -3.78 -12.89 -1.10
CA SER A 133 -5.07 -12.90 -0.43
C SER A 133 -5.64 -14.31 -0.20
N MET A 134 -5.40 -15.27 -1.11
CA MET A 134 -5.80 -16.68 -0.95
C MET A 134 -4.94 -17.41 0.08
N ILE A 135 -3.62 -17.17 0.10
CA ILE A 135 -2.74 -17.65 1.19
C ILE A 135 -3.23 -17.12 2.54
N GLY A 136 -3.82 -15.93 2.54
CA GLY A 136 -4.38 -15.29 3.73
C GLY A 136 -5.58 -16.02 4.33
N LEU A 137 -6.22 -16.94 3.61
CA LEU A 137 -7.29 -17.77 4.15
C LEU A 137 -6.77 -18.77 5.19
N ASP A 138 -5.58 -19.31 4.97
CA ASP A 138 -4.92 -20.24 5.89
C ASP A 138 -4.00 -19.52 6.89
N PHE A 139 -3.46 -18.36 6.49
CA PHE A 139 -2.53 -17.56 7.29
C PHE A 139 -3.03 -16.12 7.52
N PRO A 140 -4.20 -15.93 8.16
CA PRO A 140 -4.89 -14.64 8.22
C PRO A 140 -4.14 -13.55 9.00
N TRP A 141 -3.33 -13.93 9.99
CA TRP A 141 -2.48 -12.97 10.71
C TRP A 141 -1.26 -12.51 9.88
N HIS A 142 -0.72 -13.39 9.03
CA HIS A 142 0.34 -13.02 8.10
C HIS A 142 -0.20 -12.06 7.02
N PHE A 143 -1.42 -12.29 6.54
CA PHE A 143 -2.06 -11.41 5.57
C PHE A 143 -2.35 -10.01 6.16
N ARG A 144 -2.86 -9.96 7.39
CA ARG A 144 -3.06 -8.68 8.10
C ARG A 144 -1.74 -7.93 8.35
N GLY A 145 -0.73 -8.63 8.84
CA GLY A 145 0.61 -8.08 9.05
C GLY A 145 1.19 -7.51 7.75
N TRP A 146 1.07 -8.26 6.65
CA TRP A 146 1.48 -7.81 5.32
C TRP A 146 0.79 -6.52 4.90
N GLY A 147 -0.55 -6.45 4.95
CA GLY A 147 -1.27 -5.27 4.48
C GLY A 147 -0.93 -4.00 5.27
N VAL A 148 -0.77 -4.12 6.59
CA VAL A 148 -0.33 -3.01 7.46
C VAL A 148 1.06 -2.52 7.05
N ILE A 149 2.02 -3.45 6.88
CA ILE A 149 3.40 -3.10 6.57
C ILE A 149 3.53 -2.59 5.14
N ALA A 150 2.89 -3.23 4.17
CA ALA A 150 2.90 -2.83 2.77
C ALA A 150 2.36 -1.40 2.61
N SER A 151 1.24 -1.10 3.26
CA SER A 151 0.66 0.23 3.30
C SER A 151 1.60 1.28 3.88
N ALA A 152 2.14 1.02 5.08
CA ALA A 152 3.06 1.94 5.74
C ALA A 152 4.32 2.18 4.88
N THR A 153 4.91 1.11 4.34
CA THR A 153 6.11 1.18 3.50
C THR A 153 5.87 2.01 2.25
N VAL A 154 4.84 1.71 1.48
CA VAL A 154 4.56 2.40 0.20
C VAL A 154 4.26 3.87 0.46
N PHE A 155 3.43 4.17 1.45
CA PHE A 155 3.07 5.54 1.79
C PHE A 155 4.28 6.36 2.27
N THR A 156 5.03 5.85 3.26
CA THR A 156 6.18 6.56 3.82
C THR A 156 7.29 6.77 2.80
N ASN A 157 7.60 5.76 1.97
CA ASN A 157 8.60 5.91 0.91
C ASN A 157 8.15 6.89 -0.17
N THR A 158 6.85 6.93 -0.49
CA THR A 158 6.32 7.92 -1.45
C THR A 158 6.45 9.33 -0.91
N LEU A 159 6.11 9.56 0.36
CA LEU A 159 6.28 10.86 1.01
C LEU A 159 7.76 11.25 1.16
N TYR A 160 8.63 10.28 1.43
CA TYR A 160 10.08 10.48 1.46
C TYR A 160 10.60 10.89 0.07
N ALA A 161 10.11 10.29 -1.01
CA ALA A 161 10.43 10.69 -2.38
C ALA A 161 9.94 12.12 -2.66
N TYR A 162 8.71 12.45 -2.26
CA TYR A 162 8.17 13.81 -2.39
C TYR A 162 9.09 14.84 -1.74
N ARG A 163 9.52 14.57 -0.50
CA ARG A 163 10.49 15.39 0.23
C ARG A 163 11.83 15.49 -0.51
N LYS A 164 12.42 14.36 -0.92
CA LYS A 164 13.72 14.29 -1.63
C LYS A 164 13.73 15.12 -2.92
N PHE A 165 12.63 15.13 -3.67
CA PHE A 165 12.53 15.86 -4.94
C PHE A 165 11.87 17.24 -4.82
N GLY A 166 11.61 17.73 -3.60
CA GLY A 166 10.94 19.02 -3.36
C GLY A 166 9.55 19.10 -4.00
N TYR A 167 8.84 17.97 -4.07
CA TYR A 167 7.52 17.86 -4.68
C TYR A 167 6.42 17.88 -3.61
N HIS A 168 5.42 18.74 -3.82
CA HIS A 168 4.27 18.86 -2.93
C HIS A 168 2.98 18.66 -3.72
N SER A 169 2.28 17.55 -3.47
CA SER A 169 1.02 17.25 -4.15
C SER A 169 -0.09 16.91 -3.16
N ARG A 170 -1.11 17.77 -3.12
CA ARG A 170 -2.30 17.51 -2.31
C ARG A 170 -3.01 16.25 -2.76
N ALA A 171 -3.20 16.10 -4.07
CA ALA A 171 -3.83 14.94 -4.67
C ALA A 171 -3.04 13.67 -4.35
N GLY A 172 -1.70 13.72 -4.45
CA GLY A 172 -0.85 12.58 -4.12
C GLY A 172 -1.01 12.11 -2.67
N VAL A 173 -0.99 13.03 -1.70
CA VAL A 173 -1.17 12.66 -0.28
C VAL A 173 -2.57 12.10 -0.02
N ILE A 174 -3.62 12.68 -0.61
CA ILE A 174 -5.00 12.20 -0.45
C ILE A 174 -5.16 10.81 -1.07
N LEU A 175 -4.72 10.62 -2.31
CA LEU A 175 -4.80 9.32 -3.00
C LEU A 175 -4.00 8.26 -2.25
N GLY A 176 -2.77 8.56 -1.86
CA GLY A 176 -1.97 7.64 -1.05
C GLY A 176 -2.65 7.29 0.28
N SER A 177 -3.38 8.22 0.89
CA SER A 177 -4.11 7.98 2.14
C SER A 177 -5.33 7.08 1.91
N ILE A 178 -6.11 7.34 0.85
CA ILE A 178 -7.24 6.50 0.46
C ILE A 178 -6.77 5.07 0.20
N GLY A 179 -5.75 4.90 -0.65
CA GLY A 179 -5.20 3.57 -0.96
C GLY A 179 -4.68 2.87 0.29
N SER A 180 -3.93 3.59 1.14
CA SER A 180 -3.41 3.05 2.39
C SER A 180 -4.50 2.65 3.38
N SER A 181 -5.62 3.36 3.43
CA SER A 181 -6.76 2.97 4.25
C SER A 181 -7.54 1.79 3.64
N ALA A 182 -7.63 1.71 2.31
CA ALA A 182 -8.40 0.69 1.61
C ALA A 182 -7.86 -0.73 1.83
N ILE A 183 -6.55 -0.90 1.98
CA ILE A 183 -5.96 -2.22 2.29
C ILE A 183 -6.43 -2.77 3.64
N TYR A 184 -6.84 -1.91 4.59
CA TYR A 184 -7.43 -2.36 5.86
C TYR A 184 -8.81 -2.99 5.65
N VAL A 185 -9.51 -2.65 4.58
CA VAL A 185 -10.73 -3.37 4.19
C VAL A 185 -10.36 -4.76 3.68
N THR A 186 -9.42 -4.83 2.74
CA THR A 186 -8.96 -6.08 2.11
C THR A 186 -8.45 -7.12 3.11
N ILE A 187 -7.64 -6.73 4.09
CA ILE A 187 -7.09 -7.67 5.09
C ILE A 187 -8.11 -8.11 6.14
N ASN A 188 -9.24 -7.41 6.26
CA ASN A 188 -10.32 -7.76 7.19
C ASN A 188 -11.47 -8.50 6.49
N CYS A 189 -11.55 -8.41 5.17
CA CYS A 189 -12.45 -9.17 4.30
C CYS A 189 -11.61 -10.08 3.41
N PRO A 190 -11.10 -11.24 3.87
CA PRO A 190 -10.28 -12.11 3.02
C PRO A 190 -11.05 -12.59 1.76
N SER A 191 -10.32 -12.87 0.68
CA SER A 191 -10.87 -13.20 -0.66
C SER A 191 -11.77 -14.44 -0.62
N MET A 192 -12.74 -14.52 -1.54
CA MET A 192 -13.40 -15.78 -1.89
C MET A 192 -12.71 -16.35 -3.13
N GLY A 193 -11.74 -17.23 -2.94
CA GLY A 193 -11.32 -18.21 -3.96
C GLY A 193 -10.63 -17.70 -5.20
N GLU A 194 -10.52 -18.60 -6.17
CA GLU A 194 -10.02 -18.44 -7.53
C GLU A 194 -11.02 -17.63 -8.37
N GLU A 195 -12.33 -17.76 -8.12
CA GLU A 195 -13.37 -17.05 -8.86
C GLU A 195 -13.78 -15.69 -8.25
N ILE A 196 -14.10 -14.71 -9.11
CA ILE A 196 -14.59 -13.40 -8.66
C ILE A 196 -16.11 -13.49 -8.42
N HIS A 197 -16.51 -13.72 -7.17
CA HIS A 197 -17.91 -13.73 -6.73
C HIS A 197 -18.45 -12.30 -6.49
N LEU A 198 -18.89 -11.59 -7.54
CA LEU A 198 -19.40 -10.22 -7.44
C LEU A 198 -20.76 -10.11 -6.70
N ASP A 199 -21.44 -11.23 -6.52
CA ASP A 199 -22.66 -11.40 -5.72
C ASP A 199 -22.40 -11.40 -4.21
N SER A 200 -21.15 -11.60 -3.79
CA SER A 200 -20.76 -11.54 -2.38
C SER A 200 -20.28 -10.15 -1.97
N ALA A 201 -20.94 -9.56 -0.96
CA ALA A 201 -20.50 -8.31 -0.33
C ALA A 201 -19.07 -8.39 0.25
N ARG A 202 -18.66 -9.56 0.76
CA ARG A 202 -17.29 -9.81 1.28
C ARG A 202 -16.28 -9.76 0.14
N CYS A 203 -16.55 -10.47 -0.95
CA CYS A 203 -15.69 -10.49 -2.13
C CYS A 203 -15.60 -9.08 -2.75
N MET A 204 -16.73 -8.39 -2.92
CA MET A 204 -16.79 -7.02 -3.41
C MET A 204 -15.97 -6.05 -2.54
N ALA A 205 -16.08 -6.14 -1.21
CA ALA A 205 -15.30 -5.33 -0.29
C ALA A 205 -13.80 -5.62 -0.41
N HIS A 206 -13.41 -6.90 -0.49
CA HIS A 206 -12.03 -7.32 -0.68
C HIS A 206 -11.42 -6.71 -1.94
N TRP A 207 -12.06 -6.93 -3.09
CA TRP A 207 -11.59 -6.50 -4.41
C TRP A 207 -11.58 -5.00 -4.55
N THR A 208 -12.63 -4.32 -4.08
CA THR A 208 -12.68 -2.87 -4.07
C THR A 208 -11.52 -2.30 -3.23
N GLY A 209 -11.29 -2.86 -2.05
CA GLY A 209 -10.16 -2.47 -1.20
C GLY A 209 -8.80 -2.70 -1.87
N ALA A 210 -8.62 -3.85 -2.52
CA ALA A 210 -7.35 -4.23 -3.14
C ALA A 210 -7.03 -3.35 -4.36
N LEU A 211 -8.03 -3.09 -5.21
CA LEU A 211 -7.89 -2.20 -6.36
C LEU A 211 -7.64 -0.76 -5.93
N LEU A 212 -8.39 -0.25 -4.94
CA LEU A 212 -8.14 1.08 -4.38
C LEU A 212 -6.74 1.18 -3.77
N PHE A 213 -6.29 0.15 -3.05
CA PHE A 213 -4.91 0.10 -2.56
C PHE A 213 -3.91 0.18 -3.70
N ALA A 214 -4.01 -0.68 -4.72
CA ALA A 214 -3.09 -0.72 -5.84
C ALA A 214 -3.03 0.63 -6.59
N PHE A 215 -4.17 1.13 -7.06
CA PHE A 215 -4.20 2.33 -7.90
C PHE A 215 -3.99 3.61 -7.12
N CYS A 216 -4.60 3.77 -5.94
CA CYS A 216 -4.46 5.00 -5.17
C CYS A 216 -3.09 5.11 -4.49
N CYS A 217 -2.39 4.00 -4.20
CA CYS A 217 -0.98 4.04 -3.78
C CYS A 217 -0.01 4.22 -4.94
N ALA A 218 -0.31 3.70 -6.14
CA ALA A 218 0.50 3.95 -7.34
C ALA A 218 0.38 5.41 -7.85
N ALA A 219 -0.81 5.99 -7.78
CA ALA A 219 -1.09 7.34 -8.26
C ALA A 219 -0.13 8.43 -7.75
N PRO A 220 0.22 8.53 -6.44
CA PRO A 220 1.17 9.53 -5.99
C PRO A 220 2.57 9.34 -6.56
N MET A 221 3.02 8.11 -6.83
CA MET A 221 4.29 7.84 -7.51
C MET A 221 4.23 8.33 -8.96
N VAL A 222 3.14 8.01 -9.68
CA VAL A 222 2.89 8.49 -11.04
C VAL A 222 2.85 10.02 -11.10
N LEU A 223 2.18 10.68 -10.16
CA LEU A 223 2.12 12.15 -10.08
C LEU A 223 3.50 12.78 -9.89
N LEU A 224 4.36 12.19 -9.05
CA LEU A 224 5.75 12.62 -8.89
C LEU A 224 6.52 12.45 -10.21
N LEU A 225 6.43 11.27 -10.84
CA LEU A 225 7.11 10.98 -12.09
C LEU A 225 6.68 11.93 -13.21
N ILE A 226 5.38 12.20 -13.37
CA ILE A 226 4.85 13.18 -14.34
C ILE A 226 5.42 14.57 -14.08
N ASN A 227 5.39 15.04 -12.82
CA ASN A 227 5.90 16.36 -12.48
C ASN A 227 7.40 16.48 -12.80
N LYS A 228 8.20 15.50 -12.40
CA LYS A 228 9.66 15.53 -12.59
C LYS A 228 10.09 15.20 -14.02
N ALA A 229 9.32 14.43 -14.78
CA ALA A 229 9.55 14.23 -16.21
C ALA A 229 9.44 15.54 -17.00
N ARG A 230 8.53 16.45 -16.59
CA ARG A 230 8.42 17.79 -17.19
C ARG A 230 9.61 18.70 -16.86
N GLU A 231 10.21 18.52 -15.68
CA GLU A 231 11.29 19.39 -15.17
C GLU A 231 12.70 18.90 -15.55
N LEU A 232 12.96 17.60 -15.44
CA LEU A 232 14.30 16.99 -15.53
C LEU A 232 14.45 16.06 -16.73
N LYS A 233 13.34 15.68 -17.39
CA LYS A 233 13.27 14.82 -18.58
C LYS A 233 14.00 13.48 -18.43
N GLY A 234 14.10 12.71 -19.52
CA GLY A 234 14.89 11.47 -19.63
C GLY A 234 14.44 10.38 -18.66
N ARG A 235 15.20 10.18 -17.58
CA ARG A 235 15.04 9.04 -16.64
C ARG A 235 13.68 9.04 -15.93
N PHE A 236 13.13 10.20 -15.60
CA PHE A 236 11.77 10.30 -15.05
C PHE A 236 10.69 9.89 -16.05
N MET A 237 10.90 10.17 -17.34
CA MET A 237 9.97 9.74 -18.39
C MET A 237 10.04 8.24 -18.62
N VAL A 238 11.25 7.66 -18.64
CA VAL A 238 11.44 6.20 -18.71
C VAL A 238 10.78 5.52 -17.52
N GLY A 239 11.03 6.00 -16.30
CA GLY A 239 10.39 5.48 -15.09
C GLY A 239 8.86 5.56 -15.16
N LEU A 240 8.31 6.67 -15.67
CA LEU A 240 6.87 6.83 -15.88
C LEU A 240 6.32 5.80 -16.87
N ILE A 241 6.94 5.65 -18.04
CA ILE A 241 6.48 4.73 -19.09
C ILE A 241 6.52 3.30 -18.57
N VAL A 242 7.64 2.87 -17.98
CA VAL A 242 7.80 1.51 -17.47
C VAL A 242 6.80 1.23 -16.35
N PHE A 243 6.64 2.14 -15.39
CA PHE A 243 5.71 1.94 -14.28
C PHE A 243 4.25 1.92 -14.73
N CYS A 244 3.86 2.84 -15.63
CA CYS A 244 2.51 2.83 -16.23
C CYS A 244 2.26 1.58 -17.07
N ALA A 245 3.26 1.08 -17.81
CA ALA A 245 3.14 -0.14 -18.58
C ALA A 245 2.88 -1.35 -17.66
N ILE A 246 3.60 -1.46 -16.53
CA ILE A 246 3.37 -2.54 -15.56
C ILE A 246 1.94 -2.49 -14.99
N LEU A 247 1.45 -1.30 -14.62
CA LEU A 247 0.08 -1.13 -14.13
C LEU A 247 -0.97 -1.47 -15.19
N LEU A 248 -0.71 -1.13 -16.46
CA LEU A 248 -1.60 -1.49 -17.57
C LEU A 248 -1.59 -2.99 -17.83
N THR A 249 -0.41 -3.62 -17.84
CA THR A 249 -0.26 -5.08 -17.98
C THR A 249 -1.02 -5.80 -16.87
N MET A 250 -0.96 -5.30 -15.63
CA MET A 250 -1.76 -5.85 -14.51
C MET A 250 -3.26 -5.84 -14.82
N LEU A 251 -3.78 -4.71 -15.33
CA LEU A 251 -5.20 -4.61 -15.71
C LEU A 251 -5.57 -5.57 -16.85
N VAL A 252 -4.72 -5.66 -17.87
CA VAL A 252 -4.94 -6.59 -18.99
C VAL A 252 -4.95 -8.03 -18.49
N LEU A 253 -3.97 -8.42 -17.68
CA LEU A 253 -3.89 -9.77 -17.12
C LEU A 253 -5.09 -10.09 -16.20
N LEU A 254 -5.55 -9.13 -15.41
CA LEU A 254 -6.75 -9.30 -14.58
C LEU A 254 -8.00 -9.55 -15.44
N LEU A 255 -8.12 -8.87 -16.58
CA LEU A 255 -9.25 -9.03 -17.50
C LEU A 255 -9.18 -10.29 -18.37
N THR A 256 -7.98 -10.80 -18.67
CA THR A 256 -7.79 -11.94 -19.58
C THR A 256 -7.52 -13.27 -18.89
N VAL A 257 -6.84 -13.26 -17.75
CA VAL A 257 -6.41 -14.47 -17.01
C VAL A 257 -7.18 -14.63 -15.70
N GLY A 258 -7.77 -13.56 -15.16
CA GLY A 258 -8.45 -13.60 -13.86
C GLY A 258 -7.48 -13.42 -12.69
N LYS A 259 -7.71 -14.07 -11.56
CA LYS A 259 -6.86 -13.92 -10.36
C LYS A 259 -5.56 -14.71 -10.51
N SER A 260 -4.42 -14.13 -10.11
CA SER A 260 -3.16 -14.87 -10.01
C SER A 260 -2.17 -14.18 -9.08
N ALA A 261 -1.20 -14.95 -8.57
CA ALA A 261 -0.06 -14.42 -7.82
C ALA A 261 0.70 -13.35 -8.62
N ILE A 262 0.80 -13.55 -9.93
CA ILE A 262 1.50 -12.64 -10.85
C ILE A 262 0.87 -11.25 -10.82
N ILE A 263 -0.46 -11.18 -10.85
CA ILE A 263 -1.22 -9.91 -10.90
C ILE A 263 -1.11 -9.14 -9.59
N GLU A 264 -0.93 -9.81 -8.45
CA GLU A 264 -0.73 -9.14 -7.16
C GLU A 264 0.74 -8.80 -6.88
N ASN A 265 1.67 -9.72 -7.19
CA ASN A 265 3.07 -9.60 -6.81
C ASN A 265 3.87 -8.68 -7.73
N ILE A 266 3.67 -8.73 -9.05
CA ILE A 266 4.43 -7.89 -9.99
C ILE A 266 4.25 -6.39 -9.71
N PRO A 267 3.03 -5.85 -9.56
CA PRO A 267 2.84 -4.44 -9.28
C PRO A 267 3.44 -4.02 -7.95
N MET A 268 3.35 -4.87 -6.92
CA MET A 268 3.95 -4.63 -5.61
C MET A 268 5.47 -4.57 -5.69
N GLN A 269 6.11 -5.53 -6.35
CA GLN A 269 7.55 -5.53 -6.57
C GLN A 269 7.99 -4.33 -7.40
N ALA A 270 7.25 -3.99 -8.46
CA ALA A 270 7.54 -2.81 -9.27
C ALA A 270 7.47 -1.51 -8.46
N ALA A 271 6.48 -1.38 -7.58
CA ALA A 271 6.37 -0.24 -6.67
C ALA A 271 7.56 -0.17 -5.71
N TYR A 272 7.95 -1.28 -5.08
CA TYR A 272 9.10 -1.33 -4.18
C TYR A 272 10.42 -1.01 -4.89
N VAL A 273 10.65 -1.57 -6.07
CA VAL A 273 11.84 -1.27 -6.89
C VAL A 273 11.84 0.21 -7.28
N LEU A 274 10.73 0.75 -7.77
CA LEU A 274 10.64 2.17 -8.13
C LEU A 274 10.94 3.07 -6.92
N LEU A 275 10.35 2.78 -5.76
CA LEU A 275 10.58 3.53 -4.53
C LEU A 275 12.03 3.41 -4.06
N PHE A 276 12.65 2.24 -4.19
CA PHE A 276 14.06 2.04 -3.92
C PHE A 276 14.93 2.93 -4.81
N LEU A 277 14.69 2.90 -6.13
CA LEU A 277 15.43 3.69 -7.10
C LEU A 277 15.25 5.19 -6.85
N LEU A 278 14.03 5.64 -6.58
CA LEU A 278 13.72 7.04 -6.27
C LEU A 278 14.43 7.51 -4.99
N ASN A 279 14.42 6.71 -3.92
CA ASN A 279 14.84 7.17 -2.60
C ASN A 279 16.31 6.92 -2.30
N PHE A 280 16.85 5.77 -2.68
CA PHE A 280 18.13 5.27 -2.19
C PHE A 280 19.22 5.16 -3.26
N THR A 281 18.92 5.52 -4.51
CA THR A 281 19.91 5.55 -5.59
C THR A 281 20.05 6.94 -6.22
N ASN A 282 21.03 7.07 -7.11
CA ASN A 282 21.27 8.24 -7.96
C ASN A 282 20.70 8.07 -9.38
N VAL A 283 19.86 7.05 -9.61
CA VAL A 283 19.22 6.83 -10.91
C VAL A 283 18.40 8.05 -11.29
N PHE A 284 17.58 8.58 -10.38
CA PHE A 284 16.81 9.79 -10.63
C PHE A 284 17.57 11.02 -10.14
N PRO A 285 17.93 11.98 -11.01
CA PRO A 285 18.68 13.16 -10.61
C PRO A 285 17.83 14.04 -9.70
N VAL A 286 18.44 14.56 -8.64
CA VAL A 286 17.87 15.65 -7.83
C VAL A 286 18.49 16.95 -8.33
N LYS A 287 17.68 17.97 -8.58
CA LYS A 287 18.21 19.29 -8.94
C LYS A 287 18.99 19.81 -7.73
N LYS A 288 20.32 19.79 -7.78
CA LYS A 288 21.15 20.44 -6.75
C LYS A 288 20.76 21.92 -6.75
N ALA A 289 20.51 22.48 -5.57
CA ALA A 289 20.40 23.91 -5.43
C ALA A 289 21.80 24.50 -5.66
N GLU A 290 22.15 24.79 -6.91
CA GLU A 290 23.29 25.62 -7.30
C GLU A 290 23.05 27.05 -6.80
N LYS A 291 23.09 27.28 -5.48
CA LYS A 291 23.04 28.62 -4.86
C LYS A 291 23.83 28.74 -3.56
N ALA A 292 24.67 27.76 -3.20
CA ALA A 292 25.62 27.88 -2.11
C ALA A 292 27.04 28.18 -2.64
N GLU A 293 27.54 27.37 -3.58
CA GLU A 293 28.92 27.51 -4.09
C GLU A 293 29.12 28.77 -4.98
N ALA A 294 28.10 29.23 -5.69
CA ALA A 294 28.20 30.45 -6.52
C ALA A 294 28.20 31.75 -5.70
N LYS A 295 27.81 31.71 -4.42
CA LYS A 295 27.86 32.89 -3.54
C LYS A 295 29.20 33.01 -2.83
N GLU A 296 29.87 31.89 -2.58
CA GLU A 296 31.21 31.81 -2.01
C GLU A 296 32.28 32.14 -3.08
N ALA A 297 32.12 31.65 -4.32
CA ALA A 297 33.01 32.00 -5.44
C ALA A 297 32.85 33.46 -5.95
N ALA A 298 31.80 34.17 -5.54
CA ALA A 298 31.60 35.59 -5.84
C ALA A 298 31.98 36.51 -4.68
N THR A 299 32.49 35.96 -3.58
CA THR A 299 32.96 36.70 -2.39
C THR A 299 34.42 36.42 -2.03
N VAL A 300 35.17 35.71 -2.89
CA VAL A 300 36.63 35.54 -2.80
C VAL A 300 37.30 36.33 -3.92
#